data_AF-A0A3B0SP01-F1
#
_entry.id   AF-A0A3B0SP01-F1
#
_cell.length_a   1.000
_cell.length_b   1.000
_cell.length_c   1.000
_cell.angle_alpha   90.00
_cell.angle_beta   90.00
_cell.angle_gamma   90.00
#
_symmetry.space_group_name_H-M   'P 1'
#
loop_
_entity.id
_entity.type
_entity.pdbx_description
1 polymer ?
#
loop_
_entity_poly.entity_id
_entity_poly.type
_entity_poly.pdbx_seq_one_letter_code
_entity_poly.pdbx_strand_id
1 'polypeptide(L)'
;MFQAPDAMALLILTFVAGVSAILSHALVNHSIVAKPNQRSAHTTPIPTAGGLALVISITAGLLLLLLFAGMRDNLVLALLGVSSIAAILGLVDDAREIPAKIKFGGIGVLSIFIAIIFGPVTSIPFDQLNLHLPWIIGVVGTALWAFTLINSINFVDGADGVIPLSTLLACLGLAALAAFFGVWSVCWSGLLLAAALAGFLPFNMPRAKIFLGDTGSLFIGTWFASSALLLIARGPDHVLWLMPLLAMPWLSDVLLTMAWRLRHKQDLLTPHKDHLYQWAMAKRAAHFPVAIGMSVQTLVVGLLAIVFRSSATSAFLAFAAAASFAILVHIRVRGQAKAATATETAKAKTGE
;
A
#
# COMPACT_ATOMS: atom_id res chain seq x y z
N MET A 1 16.99 18.51 -14.40
CA MET A 1 17.15 17.47 -13.37
C MET A 1 17.04 18.17 -12.03
N PHE A 2 16.00 17.85 -11.25
CA PHE A 2 15.66 18.61 -10.04
C PHE A 2 16.26 17.94 -8.81
N GLN A 3 17.26 18.58 -8.20
CA GLN A 3 17.82 18.16 -6.91
C GLN A 3 17.73 19.38 -5.98
N ALA A 4 16.95 19.26 -4.91
CA ALA A 4 17.04 20.25 -3.84
C ALA A 4 18.39 20.07 -3.13
N PRO A 5 19.03 21.15 -2.65
CA PRO A 5 20.18 21.04 -1.76
C PRO A 5 19.86 20.13 -0.56
N ASP A 6 20.81 19.29 -0.15
CA ASP A 6 20.62 18.27 0.89
C ASP A 6 20.04 18.82 2.19
N ALA A 7 20.45 20.03 2.60
CA ALA A 7 19.91 20.71 3.78
C ALA A 7 18.44 21.12 3.63
N MET A 8 18.04 21.63 2.46
CA MET A 8 16.64 21.97 2.18
C MET A 8 15.78 20.70 2.11
N ALA A 9 16.33 19.61 1.57
CA ALA A 9 15.66 18.33 1.54
C ALA A 9 15.33 17.80 2.93
N LEU A 10 16.33 17.78 3.80
CA LEU A 10 16.16 17.35 5.19
C LEU A 10 15.16 18.23 5.94
N LEU A 11 15.19 19.55 5.72
CA LEU A 11 14.25 20.49 6.33
C LEU A 11 12.81 20.20 5.92
N ILE A 12 12.53 20.00 4.62
CA ILE A 12 11.19 19.71 4.11
C ILE A 12 10.68 18.38 4.67
N LEU A 13 11.50 17.33 4.68
CA LEU A 13 11.09 16.03 5.19
C LEU A 13 10.84 16.05 6.70
N THR A 14 11.68 16.75 7.46
CA THR A 14 11.48 16.93 8.91
C THR A 14 10.21 17.74 9.19
N PHE A 15 9.95 18.79 8.40
CA PHE A 15 8.72 19.56 8.47
C PHE A 15 7.48 18.70 8.20
N VAL A 16 7.48 17.89 7.15
CA VAL A 16 6.37 16.98 6.80
C VAL A 16 6.11 15.96 7.92
N ALA A 17 7.18 15.33 8.44
CA ALA A 17 7.06 14.41 9.57
C ALA A 17 6.51 15.12 10.84
N GLY A 18 6.99 16.33 11.13
CA GLY A 18 6.53 17.14 12.25
C GLY A 18 5.05 17.53 12.14
N VAL A 19 4.61 18.02 10.97
CA VAL A 19 3.21 18.36 10.71
C VAL A 19 2.32 17.12 10.83
N SER A 20 2.74 15.99 10.26
CA SER A 20 2.01 14.73 10.40
C SER A 20 1.87 14.31 11.87
N ALA A 21 2.95 14.40 12.66
CA ALA A 21 2.92 14.06 14.08
C ALA A 21 2.00 14.99 14.90
N ILE A 22 2.07 16.31 14.67
CA ILE A 22 1.22 17.29 15.35
C ILE A 22 -0.26 17.05 15.03
N LEU A 23 -0.58 16.86 13.75
CA LEU A 23 -1.96 16.60 13.32
C LEU A 23 -2.46 15.25 13.84
N SER A 24 -1.63 14.21 13.80
CA SER A 24 -1.98 12.90 14.36
C SER A 24 -2.29 13.00 15.85
N HIS A 25 -1.48 13.74 16.61
CA HIS A 25 -1.73 14.00 18.02
C HIS A 25 -3.06 14.74 18.25
N ALA A 26 -3.36 15.78 17.46
CA ALA A 26 -4.63 16.50 17.55
C ALA A 26 -5.84 15.60 17.23
N LEU A 27 -5.72 14.78 16.17
CA LEU A 27 -6.80 13.90 15.72
C LEU A 27 -7.11 12.79 16.73
N VAL A 28 -6.16 12.35 17.57
CA VAL A 28 -6.45 11.38 18.65
C VAL A 28 -7.60 11.85 19.55
N ASN A 29 -7.79 13.15 19.73
CA ASN A 29 -8.84 13.70 20.60
C ASN A 29 -10.05 14.30 19.85
N HIS A 30 -9.93 14.55 18.54
CA HIS A 30 -10.92 15.32 17.77
C HIS A 30 -11.45 14.63 16.51
N SER A 31 -10.94 13.44 16.17
CA SER A 31 -11.38 12.72 14.97
C SER A 31 -12.64 11.88 15.22
N ILE A 32 -13.20 11.38 14.13
CA ILE A 32 -14.33 10.45 14.13
C ILE A 32 -13.90 9.17 14.87
N VAL A 33 -14.79 8.57 15.65
CA VAL A 33 -14.49 7.34 16.39
C VAL A 33 -14.97 6.12 15.62
N ALA A 34 -14.09 5.16 15.37
CA ALA A 34 -14.46 3.90 14.72
C ALA A 34 -15.36 3.06 15.64
N LYS A 35 -16.50 2.61 15.12
CA LYS A 35 -17.35 1.61 15.80
C LYS A 35 -16.70 0.23 15.67
N PRO A 36 -16.55 -0.55 16.75
CA PRO A 36 -16.06 -1.93 16.65
C PRO A 36 -16.98 -2.76 15.74
N ASN A 37 -16.41 -3.47 14.76
CA ASN A 37 -17.15 -4.33 13.85
C ASN A 37 -16.61 -5.78 13.88
N GLN A 38 -17.25 -6.70 13.13
CA GLN A 38 -16.86 -8.11 13.11
C GLN A 38 -15.42 -8.36 12.58
N ARG A 39 -14.84 -7.41 11.84
CA ARG A 39 -13.46 -7.43 11.34
C ARG A 39 -12.46 -6.84 12.33
N SER A 40 -12.87 -5.89 13.17
CA SER A 40 -12.01 -5.21 14.12
C SER A 40 -11.28 -6.21 15.00
N ALA A 41 -9.97 -6.02 15.13
CA ALA A 41 -9.16 -6.72 16.12
C ALA A 41 -9.28 -6.08 17.51
N HIS A 42 -9.78 -4.85 17.57
CA HIS A 42 -9.99 -4.08 18.78
C HIS A 42 -11.43 -4.17 19.26
N THR A 43 -11.60 -4.26 20.59
CA THR A 43 -12.90 -4.29 21.28
C THR A 43 -13.31 -2.92 21.81
N THR A 44 -12.37 -1.97 21.91
CA THR A 44 -12.62 -0.59 22.35
C THR A 44 -12.70 0.37 21.16
N PRO A 45 -13.59 1.38 21.19
CA PRO A 45 -13.61 2.42 20.17
C PRO A 45 -12.29 3.20 20.12
N ILE A 46 -11.69 3.29 18.94
CA ILE A 46 -10.44 4.04 18.69
C ILE A 46 -10.74 5.10 17.62
N PRO A 47 -10.23 6.34 17.74
CA PRO A 47 -10.36 7.36 16.71
C PRO A 47 -9.84 6.89 15.33
N THR A 48 -10.47 7.30 14.24
CA THR A 48 -10.14 6.95 12.84
C THR A 48 -9.85 8.21 12.01
N ALA A 49 -9.69 8.06 10.69
CA ALA A 49 -9.36 9.13 9.75
C ALA A 49 -7.98 9.79 10.00
N GLY A 50 -7.03 9.04 10.57
CA GLY A 50 -5.64 9.46 10.73
C GLY A 50 -4.96 9.83 9.41
N GLY A 51 -5.45 9.29 8.29
CA GLY A 51 -5.05 9.66 6.94
C GLY A 51 -5.11 11.16 6.63
N LEU A 52 -5.97 11.94 7.31
CA LEU A 52 -6.01 13.40 7.16
C LEU A 52 -4.66 14.05 7.49
N ALA A 53 -3.95 13.55 8.50
CA ALA A 53 -2.62 14.04 8.83
C ALA A 53 -1.62 13.82 7.69
N LEU A 54 -1.73 12.69 6.97
CA LEU A 54 -0.89 12.38 5.82
C LEU A 54 -1.21 13.32 4.64
N VAL A 55 -2.49 13.47 4.29
CA VAL A 55 -2.92 14.34 3.19
C VAL A 55 -2.44 15.78 3.39
N ILE A 56 -2.65 16.34 4.59
CA ILE A 56 -2.31 17.73 4.90
C ILE A 56 -0.79 17.93 4.93
N SER A 57 -0.05 17.04 5.58
CA SER A 57 1.42 17.14 5.68
C SER A 57 2.10 17.00 4.31
N ILE A 58 1.65 16.07 3.47
CA ILE A 58 2.17 15.90 2.11
C ILE A 58 1.81 17.10 1.22
N THR A 59 0.59 17.64 1.33
CA THR A 59 0.20 18.86 0.61
C THR A 59 1.11 20.03 0.99
N ALA A 60 1.40 20.21 2.28
CA ALA A 60 2.30 21.24 2.75
C ALA A 60 3.74 21.02 2.25
N GLY A 61 4.24 19.78 2.27
CA GLY A 61 5.56 19.44 1.72
C GLY A 61 5.69 19.69 0.22
N LEU A 62 4.67 19.33 -0.57
CA LEU A 62 4.62 19.64 -2.00
C LEU A 62 4.59 21.15 -2.26
N LEU A 63 3.86 21.92 -1.46
CA LEU A 63 3.85 23.37 -1.56
C LEU A 63 5.25 23.96 -1.29
N LEU A 64 5.97 23.47 -0.28
CA LEU A 64 7.35 23.89 -0.03
C LEU A 64 8.28 23.55 -1.20
N LEU A 65 8.15 22.35 -1.80
CA LEU A 65 8.92 21.96 -2.97
C LEU A 65 8.60 22.83 -4.19
N LEU A 66 7.35 23.21 -4.38
CA LEU A 66 6.92 24.11 -5.45
C LEU A 66 7.49 25.52 -5.27
N LEU A 67 7.43 26.07 -4.04
CA LEU A 67 7.81 27.44 -3.73
C LEU A 67 9.33 27.65 -3.64
N PHE A 68 10.03 26.75 -2.94
CA PHE A 68 11.43 26.97 -2.56
C PHE A 68 12.42 26.12 -3.33
N ALA A 69 11.99 24.95 -3.79
CA ALA A 69 12.86 24.07 -4.55
C ALA A 69 12.64 24.23 -6.06
N GLY A 70 11.45 24.66 -6.51
CA GLY A 70 11.10 24.93 -7.92
C GLY A 70 10.43 23.76 -8.65
N MET A 71 9.86 22.80 -7.92
CA MET A 71 9.25 21.60 -8.49
C MET A 71 7.94 21.96 -9.20
N ARG A 72 7.95 21.95 -10.54
CA ARG A 72 6.78 22.24 -11.38
C ARG A 72 6.46 21.03 -12.26
N ASP A 73 5.84 20.02 -11.66
CA ASP A 73 5.47 18.78 -12.34
C ASP A 73 3.96 18.53 -12.21
N ASN A 74 3.24 18.73 -13.31
CA ASN A 74 1.78 18.59 -13.33
C ASN A 74 1.32 17.19 -12.93
N LEU A 75 2.12 16.14 -13.18
CA LEU A 75 1.77 14.78 -12.79
C LEU A 75 1.90 14.55 -11.28
N VAL A 76 2.74 15.33 -10.57
CA VAL A 76 2.80 15.31 -9.10
C VAL A 76 1.59 16.02 -8.48
N LEU A 77 1.10 17.09 -9.11
CA LEU A 77 -0.16 17.71 -8.70
C LEU A 77 -1.36 16.80 -8.98
N ALA A 78 -1.36 16.11 -10.13
CA ALA A 78 -2.37 15.11 -10.46
C ALA A 78 -2.35 13.94 -9.46
N LEU A 79 -1.15 13.48 -9.05
CA LEU A 79 -0.95 12.49 -7.99
C LEU A 79 -1.62 12.90 -6.67
N LEU A 80 -1.42 14.15 -6.23
CA LEU A 80 -2.09 14.69 -5.05
C LEU A 80 -3.61 14.74 -5.24
N GLY A 81 -4.08 15.17 -6.42
CA GLY A 81 -5.50 15.26 -6.75
C GLY A 81 -6.22 13.91 -6.67
N VAL A 82 -5.73 12.89 -7.39
CA VAL A 82 -6.35 11.56 -7.40
C VAL A 82 -6.28 10.88 -6.03
N SER A 83 -5.18 11.05 -5.31
CA SER A 83 -5.03 10.48 -3.96
C SER A 83 -5.95 11.19 -2.96
N SER A 84 -6.15 12.51 -3.08
CA SER A 84 -7.09 13.26 -2.24
C SER A 84 -8.54 12.87 -2.51
N ILE A 85 -8.91 12.60 -3.76
CA ILE A 85 -10.24 12.04 -4.10
C ILE A 85 -10.45 10.69 -3.40
N ALA A 86 -9.44 9.82 -3.41
CA ALA A 86 -9.47 8.55 -2.68
C ALA A 86 -9.60 8.76 -1.16
N ALA A 87 -8.87 9.73 -0.61
CA ALA A 87 -8.95 10.09 0.80
C ALA A 87 -10.35 10.60 1.19
N ILE A 88 -11.00 11.40 0.33
CA ILE A 88 -12.36 11.88 0.56
C ILE A 88 -13.35 10.71 0.54
N LEU A 89 -13.24 9.79 -0.42
CA LEU A 89 -14.07 8.57 -0.44
C LEU A 89 -13.91 7.80 0.87
N GLY A 90 -12.66 7.62 1.33
CA GLY A 90 -12.35 6.95 2.59
C GLY A 90 -12.86 7.71 3.81
N LEU A 91 -12.80 9.04 3.82
CA LEU A 91 -13.32 9.86 4.92
C LEU A 91 -14.84 9.75 5.02
N VAL A 92 -15.53 9.69 3.89
CA VAL A 92 -16.98 9.45 3.88
C VAL A 92 -17.30 8.04 4.38
N ASP A 93 -16.48 7.03 4.04
CA ASP A 93 -16.61 5.67 4.57
C ASP A 93 -16.37 5.60 6.09
N ASP A 94 -15.30 6.23 6.58
CA ASP A 94 -14.97 6.36 8.01
C ASP A 94 -16.11 7.05 8.80
N ALA A 95 -16.81 8.00 8.17
CA ALA A 95 -17.88 8.77 8.81
C ALA A 95 -19.26 8.10 8.77
N ARG A 96 -19.58 7.38 7.68
CA ARG A 96 -20.96 6.95 7.37
C ARG A 96 -21.12 5.47 7.01
N GLU A 97 -20.03 4.72 6.86
CA GLU A 97 -20.02 3.31 6.42
C GLU A 97 -20.78 3.12 5.09
N ILE A 98 -20.05 3.26 3.97
CA ILE A 98 -20.61 3.14 2.63
C ILE A 98 -20.78 1.65 2.26
N PRO A 99 -21.85 1.27 1.53
CA PRO A 99 -21.98 -0.08 1.00
C PRO A 99 -20.78 -0.51 0.17
N ALA A 100 -20.24 -1.71 0.45
CA ALA A 100 -19.03 -2.22 -0.19
C ALA A 100 -19.05 -2.14 -1.73
N LYS A 101 -20.19 -2.41 -2.36
CA LYS A 101 -20.34 -2.31 -3.84
C LYS A 101 -20.12 -0.89 -4.36
N ILE A 102 -20.60 0.13 -3.64
CA ILE A 102 -20.45 1.54 -4.02
C ILE A 102 -18.98 1.95 -3.86
N LYS A 103 -18.36 1.60 -2.74
CA LYS A 103 -16.93 1.84 -2.49
C LYS A 103 -16.06 1.19 -3.57
N PHE A 104 -16.29 -0.09 -3.87
CA PHE A 104 -15.59 -0.82 -4.94
C PHE A 104 -15.80 -0.17 -6.32
N GLY A 105 -17.02 0.23 -6.65
CA GLY A 105 -17.31 0.96 -7.89
C GLY A 105 -16.55 2.29 -7.99
N GLY A 106 -16.52 3.06 -6.90
CA GLY A 106 -15.77 4.32 -6.81
C GLY A 106 -14.27 4.13 -7.01
N ILE A 107 -13.67 3.13 -6.37
CA ILE A 107 -12.25 2.77 -6.58
C ILE A 107 -12.02 2.33 -8.03
N GLY A 108 -12.94 1.57 -8.64
CA GLY A 108 -12.87 1.16 -10.04
C GLY A 108 -12.84 2.34 -11.01
N VAL A 109 -13.78 3.28 -10.86
CA VAL A 109 -13.83 4.50 -11.66
C VAL A 109 -12.56 5.32 -11.49
N LEU A 110 -12.12 5.54 -10.23
CA LEU A 110 -10.88 6.25 -9.94
C LEU A 110 -9.66 5.58 -10.62
N SER A 111 -9.60 4.25 -10.61
CA SER A 111 -8.50 3.49 -11.21
C SER A 111 -8.43 3.64 -12.73
N ILE A 112 -9.57 3.79 -13.41
CA ILE A 112 -9.62 4.11 -14.84
C ILE A 112 -9.06 5.51 -15.09
N PHE A 113 -9.44 6.51 -14.27
CA PHE A 113 -8.88 7.86 -14.38
C PHE A 113 -7.36 7.87 -14.15
N ILE A 114 -6.86 7.13 -13.17
CA ILE A 114 -5.41 6.97 -12.93
C ILE A 114 -4.72 6.41 -14.18
N ALA A 115 -5.29 5.37 -14.82
CA ALA A 115 -4.72 4.80 -16.03
C ALA A 115 -4.66 5.79 -17.21
N ILE A 116 -5.65 6.66 -17.34
CA ILE A 116 -5.69 7.69 -18.38
C ILE A 116 -4.69 8.81 -18.08
N ILE A 117 -4.62 9.28 -16.82
CA ILE A 117 -3.77 10.41 -16.40
C ILE A 117 -2.28 10.05 -16.46
N PHE A 118 -1.91 8.89 -15.94
CA PHE A 118 -0.49 8.46 -15.85
C PHE A 118 -0.01 7.69 -17.08
N GLY A 119 -0.92 7.39 -18.01
CA GLY A 119 -0.65 6.70 -19.24
C GLY A 119 -0.77 5.17 -19.10
N PRO A 120 -1.38 4.49 -20.08
CA PRO A 120 -1.50 3.04 -20.05
C PRO A 120 -0.14 2.37 -20.34
N VAL A 121 0.12 1.28 -19.62
CA VAL A 121 1.27 0.41 -19.89
C VAL A 121 0.93 -0.44 -21.11
N THR A 122 1.56 -0.14 -22.25
CA THR A 122 1.30 -0.79 -23.54
C THR A 122 2.43 -1.71 -24.00
N SER A 123 3.46 -1.89 -23.17
CA SER A 123 4.55 -2.82 -23.42
C SER A 123 4.87 -3.64 -22.17
N ILE A 124 5.16 -4.92 -22.37
CA ILE A 124 5.70 -5.82 -21.34
C ILE A 124 7.13 -6.20 -21.76
N PRO A 125 8.16 -5.75 -21.02
CA PRO A 125 9.54 -5.91 -21.46
C PRO A 125 10.19 -7.20 -20.95
N PHE A 126 10.97 -7.82 -21.83
CA PHE A 126 11.87 -8.97 -21.59
C PHE A 126 13.20 -8.74 -22.35
N ASP A 127 13.82 -7.59 -22.10
CA ASP A 127 15.07 -7.12 -22.71
C ASP A 127 14.97 -6.96 -24.23
N GLN A 128 15.43 -7.96 -25.00
CA GLN A 128 15.34 -7.94 -26.47
C GLN A 128 13.93 -8.25 -26.99
N LEU A 129 13.08 -8.85 -26.16
CA LEU A 129 11.69 -9.17 -26.49
C LEU A 129 10.77 -8.18 -25.77
N ASN A 130 10.03 -7.37 -26.52
CA ASN A 130 8.99 -6.50 -25.97
C ASN A 130 7.63 -6.92 -26.51
N LEU A 131 6.73 -7.31 -25.62
CA LEU A 131 5.36 -7.65 -25.99
C LEU A 131 4.52 -6.38 -25.98
N HIS A 132 4.07 -5.95 -27.16
CA HIS A 132 3.19 -4.80 -27.31
C HIS A 132 1.73 -5.19 -27.08
N LEU A 133 1.03 -4.37 -26.31
CA LEU A 133 -0.37 -4.55 -25.98
C LEU A 133 -1.21 -3.51 -26.75
N PRO A 134 -2.39 -3.89 -27.26
CA PRO A 134 -3.40 -2.94 -27.68
C PRO A 134 -3.68 -1.91 -26.58
N TRP A 135 -3.89 -0.66 -26.95
CA TRP A 135 -4.10 0.44 -26.00
C TRP A 135 -5.16 0.14 -24.94
N ILE A 136 -6.29 -0.46 -25.35
CA ILE A 136 -7.38 -0.82 -24.43
C ILE A 136 -6.94 -1.87 -23.39
N ILE A 137 -6.10 -2.83 -23.77
CA ILE A 137 -5.54 -3.82 -22.83
C ILE A 137 -4.58 -3.14 -21.86
N GLY A 138 -3.78 -2.19 -22.34
CA GLY A 138 -2.92 -1.38 -21.48
C GLY A 138 -3.71 -0.55 -20.47
N VAL A 139 -4.79 0.12 -20.89
CA VAL A 139 -5.68 0.88 -19.99
C VAL A 139 -6.28 -0.03 -18.92
N VAL A 140 -6.82 -1.18 -19.33
CA VAL A 140 -7.43 -2.14 -18.38
C VAL A 140 -6.38 -2.70 -17.42
N GLY A 141 -5.20 -3.08 -17.90
CA GLY A 141 -4.11 -3.58 -17.06
C GLY A 141 -3.62 -2.55 -16.05
N THR A 142 -3.42 -1.30 -16.48
CA THR A 142 -3.02 -0.19 -15.61
C THR A 142 -4.10 0.15 -14.58
N ALA A 143 -5.39 0.14 -14.97
CA ALA A 143 -6.50 0.33 -14.05
C ALA A 143 -6.58 -0.82 -13.04
N LEU A 144 -6.38 -2.07 -13.47
CA LEU A 144 -6.36 -3.23 -12.58
C LEU A 144 -5.19 -3.17 -11.59
N TRP A 145 -4.02 -2.68 -11.99
CA TRP A 145 -2.90 -2.41 -11.08
C TRP A 145 -3.31 -1.46 -9.97
N ALA A 146 -3.84 -0.28 -10.32
CA ALA A 146 -4.27 0.72 -9.34
C ALA A 146 -5.38 0.17 -8.43
N PHE A 147 -6.42 -0.41 -9.03
CA PHE A 147 -7.57 -0.97 -8.32
C PHE A 147 -7.15 -2.05 -7.30
N THR A 148 -6.29 -2.97 -7.74
CA THR A 148 -5.84 -4.09 -6.91
C THR A 148 -4.98 -3.59 -5.76
N LEU A 149 -4.05 -2.67 -6.02
CA LEU A 149 -3.14 -2.17 -4.99
C LEU A 149 -3.87 -1.32 -3.95
N ILE A 150 -4.79 -0.45 -4.38
CA ILE A 150 -5.64 0.36 -3.48
C ILE A 150 -6.42 -0.54 -2.54
N ASN A 151 -7.13 -1.54 -3.08
CA ASN A 151 -7.89 -2.49 -2.26
C ASN A 151 -6.99 -3.38 -1.40
N SER A 152 -5.80 -3.73 -1.87
CA SER A 152 -4.87 -4.56 -1.09
C SER A 152 -4.41 -3.85 0.18
N ILE A 153 -4.02 -2.58 0.06
CA ILE A 153 -3.64 -1.76 1.21
C ILE A 153 -4.83 -1.55 2.14
N ASN A 154 -6.03 -1.25 1.60
CA ASN A 154 -7.25 -1.11 2.40
C ASN A 154 -7.61 -2.38 3.17
N PHE A 155 -7.45 -3.56 2.57
CA PHE A 155 -7.73 -4.84 3.23
C PHE A 155 -6.72 -5.21 4.31
N VAL A 156 -5.45 -4.86 4.10
CA VAL A 156 -4.37 -5.15 5.07
C VAL A 156 -4.38 -4.15 6.25
N ASP A 157 -4.96 -2.96 6.10
CA ASP A 157 -5.09 -1.92 7.13
C ASP A 157 -6.06 -2.27 8.28
N GLY A 158 -6.04 -3.53 8.74
CA GLY A 158 -6.81 -4.01 9.90
C GLY A 158 -5.95 -4.29 11.13
N ALA A 159 -4.68 -3.88 11.13
CA ALA A 159 -3.71 -4.20 12.17
C ALA A 159 -2.73 -3.07 12.46
N ASP A 160 -2.52 -2.81 13.75
CA ASP A 160 -1.66 -1.74 14.26
C ASP A 160 -0.24 -1.81 13.68
N GLY A 161 0.19 -0.70 13.08
CA GLY A 161 1.53 -0.51 12.52
C GLY A 161 1.82 -1.26 11.22
N VAL A 162 0.94 -2.15 10.75
CA VAL A 162 1.23 -2.99 9.56
C VAL A 162 1.37 -2.12 8.32
N ILE A 163 0.32 -1.40 7.92
CA ILE A 163 0.36 -0.54 6.72
C ILE A 163 1.32 0.65 6.90
N PRO A 164 1.29 1.42 8.01
CA PRO A 164 2.18 2.56 8.15
C PRO A 164 3.67 2.21 8.08
N LEU A 165 4.13 1.17 8.78
CA LEU A 165 5.55 0.81 8.78
C LEU A 165 5.97 0.14 7.46
N SER A 166 5.19 -0.82 6.96
CA SER A 166 5.54 -1.48 5.68
C SER A 166 5.53 -0.49 4.52
N THR A 167 4.55 0.42 4.46
CA THR A 167 4.47 1.40 3.36
C THR A 167 5.57 2.44 3.45
N LEU A 168 5.98 2.85 4.65
CA LEU A 168 7.15 3.71 4.83
C LEU A 168 8.38 3.06 4.18
N LEU A 169 8.66 1.79 4.47
CA LEU A 169 9.80 1.08 3.90
C LEU A 169 9.68 0.88 2.38
N ALA A 170 8.48 0.56 1.87
CA ALA A 170 8.23 0.47 0.44
C ALA A 170 8.47 1.81 -0.26
N CYS A 171 8.08 2.93 0.36
CA CYS A 171 8.29 4.28 -0.17
C CYS A 171 9.77 4.67 -0.20
N LEU A 172 10.55 4.23 0.80
CA LEU A 172 12.01 4.40 0.77
C LEU A 172 12.65 3.59 -0.38
N GLY A 173 12.18 2.35 -0.62
CA GLY A 173 12.60 1.54 -1.77
C GLY A 173 12.24 2.19 -3.11
N LEU A 174 11.01 2.70 -3.24
CA LEU A 174 10.55 3.45 -4.41
C LEU A 174 11.41 4.70 -4.64
N ALA A 175 11.68 5.46 -3.59
CA ALA A 175 12.49 6.66 -3.66
C ALA A 175 13.94 6.36 -4.08
N ALA A 176 14.54 5.29 -3.54
CA ALA A 176 15.88 4.85 -3.91
C ALA A 176 15.96 4.45 -5.40
N LEU A 177 14.99 3.67 -5.90
CA LEU A 177 14.92 3.33 -7.32
C LEU A 177 14.72 4.57 -8.20
N ALA A 178 13.80 5.44 -7.82
CA ALA A 178 13.52 6.67 -8.56
C ALA A 178 14.73 7.60 -8.62
N ALA A 179 15.46 7.76 -7.51
CA ALA A 179 16.72 8.51 -7.47
C ALA A 179 17.78 7.87 -8.36
N PHE A 180 17.92 6.55 -8.32
CA PHE A 180 18.86 5.80 -9.15
C PHE A 180 18.59 6.00 -10.65
N PHE A 181 17.32 6.02 -11.05
CA PHE A 181 16.90 6.26 -12.44
C PHE A 181 16.76 7.75 -12.81
N GLY A 182 17.05 8.67 -11.89
CA GLY A 182 16.97 10.12 -12.14
C GLY A 182 15.53 10.68 -12.23
N VAL A 183 14.52 9.91 -11.81
CA VAL A 183 13.11 10.33 -11.79
C VAL A 183 12.78 11.01 -10.46
N TRP A 184 13.32 12.22 -10.28
CA TRP A 184 13.28 12.93 -8.99
C TRP A 184 11.88 13.25 -8.46
N SER A 185 10.89 13.46 -9.32
CA SER A 185 9.52 13.70 -8.85
C SER A 185 8.93 12.49 -8.13
N VAL A 186 9.24 11.27 -8.56
CA VAL A 186 8.84 10.04 -7.85
C VAL A 186 9.70 9.83 -6.60
N CYS A 187 10.99 10.20 -6.65
CA CYS A 187 11.84 10.17 -5.46
C CYS A 187 11.22 11.01 -4.33
N TRP A 188 10.85 12.26 -4.65
CA TRP A 188 10.17 13.15 -3.71
C TRP A 188 8.80 12.62 -3.28
N SER A 189 8.00 12.05 -4.19
CA SER A 189 6.70 11.50 -3.80
C SER A 189 6.83 10.36 -2.78
N GLY A 190 7.83 9.48 -2.95
CA GLY A 190 8.16 8.44 -2.00
C GLY A 190 8.65 8.99 -0.66
N LEU A 191 9.61 9.94 -0.69
CA LEU A 191 10.17 10.53 0.53
C LEU A 191 9.14 11.31 1.34
N LEU A 192 8.26 12.07 0.69
CA LEU A 192 7.18 12.82 1.37
C LEU A 192 6.22 11.87 2.09
N LEU A 193 5.78 10.80 1.43
CA LEU A 193 4.90 9.82 2.05
C LEU A 193 5.62 9.07 3.17
N ALA A 194 6.88 8.68 2.99
CA ALA A 194 7.68 8.05 4.05
C ALA A 194 7.83 8.98 5.27
N ALA A 195 8.08 10.28 5.08
CA ALA A 195 8.17 11.26 6.15
C ALA A 195 6.84 11.46 6.88
N ALA A 196 5.73 11.58 6.14
CA ALA A 196 4.40 11.70 6.71
C ALA A 196 4.04 10.46 7.54
N LEU A 197 4.35 9.25 7.03
CA LEU A 197 4.15 8.00 7.75
C LEU A 197 5.04 7.90 8.99
N ALA A 198 6.29 8.38 8.93
CA ALA A 198 7.18 8.42 10.09
C ALA A 198 6.60 9.29 11.22
N GLY A 199 5.97 10.42 10.88
CA GLY A 199 5.26 11.27 11.83
C GLY A 199 3.99 10.65 12.41
N PHE A 200 3.28 9.84 11.62
CA PHE A 200 2.05 9.15 12.04
C PHE A 200 2.32 7.90 12.91
N LEU A 201 3.40 7.17 12.62
CA LEU A 201 3.68 5.85 13.18
C LEU A 201 3.67 5.78 14.73
N PRO A 202 4.20 6.76 15.50
CA PRO A 202 4.16 6.74 16.97
C PRO A 202 2.75 6.76 17.58
N PHE A 203 1.74 7.16 16.80
CA PHE A 203 0.34 7.19 17.22
C PHE A 203 -0.43 5.93 16.80
N ASN A 204 0.15 5.11 15.92
CA ASN A 204 -0.48 3.89 15.40
C ASN A 204 0.18 2.61 15.91
N MET A 205 1.50 2.62 16.14
CA MET A 205 2.31 1.46 16.57
C MET A 205 2.98 1.76 17.92
N PRO A 206 3.13 0.77 18.84
CA PRO A 206 2.72 -0.64 18.77
C PRO A 206 1.26 -0.90 19.15
N ARG A 207 0.57 0.10 19.71
CA ARG A 207 -0.87 0.07 20.03
C ARG A 207 -1.49 1.33 19.46
N ALA A 208 -2.52 1.19 18.63
CA ALA A 208 -3.13 2.31 17.96
C ALA A 208 -3.87 3.24 18.93
N LYS A 209 -3.47 4.51 18.97
CA LYS A 209 -4.23 5.62 19.56
C LYS A 209 -5.15 6.26 18.53
N ILE A 210 -4.81 6.11 17.26
CA ILE A 210 -5.60 6.51 16.10
C ILE A 210 -5.36 5.50 14.97
N PHE A 211 -6.43 5.12 14.29
CA PHE A 211 -6.36 4.33 13.08
C PHE A 211 -6.06 5.21 11.87
N LEU A 212 -5.31 4.63 10.93
CA LEU A 212 -5.10 5.24 9.62
C LEU A 212 -6.44 5.53 8.93
N GLY A 213 -7.37 4.59 9.08
CA GLY A 213 -8.72 4.70 8.56
C GLY A 213 -8.77 4.48 7.06
N ASP A 214 -9.98 4.40 6.58
CA ASP A 214 -10.26 4.29 5.15
C ASP A 214 -9.75 5.52 4.39
N THR A 215 -9.80 6.69 5.04
CA THR A 215 -9.18 7.94 4.58
C THR A 215 -7.71 7.74 4.20
N GLY A 216 -6.94 7.10 5.08
CA GLY A 216 -5.50 6.96 4.91
C GLY A 216 -5.11 5.79 4.01
N SER A 217 -5.75 4.64 4.16
CA SER A 217 -5.41 3.46 3.37
C SER A 217 -5.72 3.65 1.87
N LEU A 218 -6.85 4.27 1.52
CA LEU A 218 -7.18 4.59 0.13
C LEU A 218 -6.24 5.67 -0.45
N PHE A 219 -5.87 6.68 0.36
CA PHE A 219 -4.88 7.69 -0.02
C PHE A 219 -3.52 7.04 -0.32
N ILE A 220 -2.99 6.25 0.62
CA ILE A 220 -1.69 5.59 0.50
C ILE A 220 -1.66 4.67 -0.72
N GLY A 221 -2.69 3.84 -0.89
CA GLY A 221 -2.76 2.92 -2.02
C GLY A 221 -2.78 3.65 -3.36
N THR A 222 -3.54 4.74 -3.44
CA THR A 222 -3.61 5.56 -4.66
C THR A 222 -2.30 6.27 -4.94
N TRP A 223 -1.67 6.86 -3.91
CA TRP A 223 -0.41 7.57 -4.01
C TRP A 223 0.73 6.64 -4.44
N PHE A 224 0.85 5.47 -3.82
CA PHE A 224 1.88 4.49 -4.16
C PHE A 224 1.66 3.92 -5.56
N ALA A 225 0.42 3.50 -5.90
CA ALA A 225 0.11 2.94 -7.22
C ALA A 225 0.40 3.94 -8.35
N SER A 226 0.02 5.19 -8.17
CA SER A 226 0.22 6.25 -9.15
C SER A 226 1.69 6.70 -9.24
N SER A 227 2.42 6.74 -8.10
CA SER A 227 3.87 7.00 -8.10
C SER A 227 4.64 5.88 -8.82
N ALA A 228 4.22 4.63 -8.64
CA ALA A 228 4.76 3.49 -9.37
C ALA A 228 4.53 3.60 -10.88
N LEU A 229 3.32 3.97 -11.30
CA LEU A 229 3.01 4.22 -12.72
C LEU A 229 3.82 5.39 -13.30
N LEU A 230 4.00 6.45 -12.53
CA LEU A 230 4.85 7.57 -12.95
C LEU A 230 6.31 7.15 -13.12
N LEU A 231 6.83 6.24 -12.29
CA LEU A 231 8.16 5.69 -12.46
C LEU A 231 8.24 4.77 -13.69
N ILE A 232 7.20 3.97 -13.95
CA ILE A 232 7.12 3.14 -15.17
C ILE A 232 7.12 4.03 -16.42
N ALA A 233 6.38 5.14 -16.40
CA ALA A 233 6.24 6.03 -17.55
C ALA A 233 7.50 6.87 -17.85
N ARG A 234 8.38 7.08 -16.87
CA ARG A 234 9.53 7.99 -16.99
C ARG A 234 10.89 7.35 -16.73
N GLY A 235 10.91 6.20 -16.08
CA GLY A 235 12.10 5.38 -15.85
C GLY A 235 12.27 4.35 -16.97
N PRO A 236 13.24 3.43 -16.81
CA PRO A 236 13.42 2.32 -17.74
C PRO A 236 12.23 1.35 -17.73
N ASP A 237 11.93 0.75 -18.87
CA ASP A 237 10.78 -0.15 -19.05
C ASP A 237 10.72 -1.29 -18.00
N HIS A 238 11.89 -1.81 -17.57
CA HIS A 238 11.97 -2.90 -16.59
C HIS A 238 11.45 -2.55 -15.19
N VAL A 239 11.25 -1.27 -14.89
CA VAL A 239 10.56 -0.81 -13.67
C VAL A 239 9.19 -1.48 -13.53
N LEU A 240 8.55 -1.85 -14.65
CA LEU A 240 7.26 -2.58 -14.66
C LEU A 240 7.26 -3.80 -13.72
N TRP A 241 8.38 -4.53 -13.64
CA TRP A 241 8.50 -5.72 -12.80
C TRP A 241 8.92 -5.40 -11.35
N LEU A 242 9.59 -4.26 -11.14
CA LEU A 242 10.05 -3.82 -9.81
C LEU A 242 8.89 -3.29 -8.94
N MET A 243 7.90 -2.63 -9.55
CA MET A 243 6.76 -2.06 -8.82
C MET A 243 5.89 -3.11 -8.11
N PRO A 244 5.42 -4.19 -8.77
CA PRO A 244 4.69 -5.24 -8.08
C PRO A 244 5.59 -6.01 -7.09
N LEU A 245 6.91 -6.12 -7.34
CA LEU A 245 7.86 -6.69 -6.39
C LEU A 245 7.89 -5.90 -5.07
N LEU A 246 7.96 -4.57 -5.11
CA LEU A 246 7.91 -3.72 -3.91
C LEU A 246 6.59 -3.87 -3.14
N ALA A 247 5.47 -4.05 -3.85
CA ALA A 247 4.15 -4.22 -3.27
C ALA A 247 3.80 -5.68 -2.88
N MET A 248 4.71 -6.64 -3.09
CA MET A 248 4.46 -8.06 -2.89
C MET A 248 3.88 -8.43 -1.52
N PRO A 249 4.35 -7.87 -0.38
CA PRO A 249 3.82 -8.24 0.92
C PRO A 249 2.30 -8.02 1.06
N TRP A 250 1.76 -6.97 0.44
CA TRP A 250 0.32 -6.68 0.45
C TRP A 250 -0.43 -7.43 -0.65
N LEU A 251 0.11 -7.39 -1.88
CA LEU A 251 -0.51 -8.01 -3.04
C LEU A 251 -0.66 -9.52 -2.87
N SER A 252 0.39 -10.19 -2.39
CA SER A 252 0.37 -11.65 -2.25
C SER A 252 -0.62 -12.11 -1.19
N ASP A 253 -0.68 -11.45 -0.03
CA ASP A 253 -1.64 -11.81 1.01
C ASP A 253 -3.09 -11.66 0.52
N VAL A 254 -3.40 -10.55 -0.13
CA VAL A 254 -4.76 -10.25 -0.61
C VAL A 254 -5.13 -11.14 -1.80
N LEU A 255 -4.32 -11.17 -2.86
CA LEU A 255 -4.64 -11.93 -4.08
C LEU A 255 -4.73 -13.43 -3.81
N LEU A 256 -3.81 -14.00 -3.02
CA LEU A 256 -3.85 -15.43 -2.71
C LEU A 256 -5.01 -15.78 -1.78
N THR A 257 -5.37 -14.88 -0.85
CA THR A 257 -6.56 -15.07 -0.02
C THR A 257 -7.84 -15.01 -0.85
N MET A 258 -7.95 -14.05 -1.77
CA MET A 258 -9.10 -13.96 -2.69
C MET A 258 -9.19 -15.19 -3.60
N ALA A 259 -8.06 -15.65 -4.15
CA ALA A 259 -8.02 -16.86 -4.96
C ALA A 259 -8.43 -18.11 -4.15
N TRP A 260 -8.00 -18.20 -2.89
CA TRP A 260 -8.40 -19.28 -1.99
C TRP A 260 -9.91 -19.25 -1.71
N ARG A 261 -10.49 -18.08 -1.38
CA ARG A 261 -11.93 -17.91 -1.14
C ARG A 261 -12.75 -18.28 -2.38
N LEU A 262 -12.34 -17.80 -3.56
CA LEU A 262 -12.99 -18.10 -4.83
C LEU A 262 -13.00 -19.61 -5.11
N ARG A 263 -11.88 -20.31 -4.91
CA ARG A 263 -11.80 -21.77 -5.04
C ARG A 263 -12.72 -22.53 -4.09
N HIS A 264 -13.03 -21.96 -2.93
CA HIS A 264 -13.96 -22.53 -1.94
C HIS A 264 -15.38 -21.96 -2.06
N LYS A 265 -15.70 -21.25 -3.17
CA LYS A 265 -17.02 -20.66 -3.45
C LYS A 265 -17.51 -19.71 -2.34
N GLN A 266 -16.59 -19.06 -1.64
CA GLN A 266 -16.93 -18.05 -0.63
C GLN A 266 -17.13 -16.69 -1.28
N ASP A 267 -18.08 -15.89 -0.76
CA ASP A 267 -18.34 -14.54 -1.26
C ASP A 267 -17.12 -13.62 -0.98
N LEU A 268 -16.59 -12.97 -2.01
CA LEU A 268 -15.40 -12.11 -1.90
C LEU A 268 -15.69 -10.74 -1.27
N LEU A 269 -16.95 -10.27 -1.30
CA LEU A 269 -17.33 -8.95 -0.80
C LEU A 269 -17.82 -8.99 0.65
N THR A 270 -18.05 -10.19 1.20
CA THR A 270 -18.42 -10.33 2.61
C THR A 270 -17.23 -10.09 3.54
N PRO A 271 -17.42 -9.38 4.66
CA PRO A 271 -16.38 -9.23 5.67
C PRO A 271 -15.83 -10.57 6.17
N HIS A 272 -14.51 -10.71 6.26
CA HIS A 272 -13.84 -11.94 6.71
C HIS A 272 -12.51 -11.68 7.42
N LYS A 273 -11.99 -12.73 8.07
CA LYS A 273 -10.69 -12.77 8.78
C LYS A 273 -9.67 -13.76 8.19
N ASP A 274 -9.85 -14.13 6.93
CA ASP A 274 -9.05 -15.20 6.30
C ASP A 274 -7.63 -14.81 5.90
N HIS A 275 -7.25 -13.54 5.92
CA HIS A 275 -5.91 -13.15 5.49
C HIS A 275 -4.80 -13.82 6.31
N LEU A 276 -3.65 -14.12 5.70
CA LEU A 276 -2.57 -14.79 6.42
C LEU A 276 -2.04 -13.93 7.57
N TYR A 277 -1.99 -12.61 7.38
CA TYR A 277 -1.59 -11.70 8.46
C TYR A 277 -2.57 -11.78 9.65
N GLN A 278 -3.89 -11.88 9.39
CA GLN A 278 -4.92 -12.05 10.43
C GLN A 278 -4.81 -13.41 11.13
N TRP A 279 -4.56 -14.47 10.37
CA TRP A 279 -4.29 -15.79 10.94
C TRP A 279 -3.03 -15.78 11.81
N ALA A 280 -1.97 -15.11 11.38
CA ALA A 280 -0.73 -14.98 12.15
C ALA A 280 -0.94 -14.17 13.44
N MET A 281 -1.75 -13.11 13.39
CA MET A 281 -2.13 -12.33 14.57
C MET A 281 -2.92 -13.17 15.57
N ALA A 282 -3.90 -13.95 15.09
CA ALA A 282 -4.71 -14.82 15.95
C ALA A 282 -3.85 -15.86 16.67
N LYS A 283 -2.86 -16.46 15.99
CA LYS A 283 -1.94 -17.42 16.60
C LYS A 283 -0.96 -16.81 17.61
N ARG A 284 -0.53 -15.56 17.38
CA ARG A 284 0.48 -14.89 18.22
C ARG A 284 -0.12 -13.99 19.29
N ALA A 285 -1.44 -13.80 19.28
CA ALA A 285 -2.17 -12.84 20.11
C ALA A 285 -1.53 -11.43 20.11
N ALA A 286 -0.90 -11.01 19.00
CA ALA A 286 -0.12 -9.77 18.96
C ALA A 286 -0.04 -9.15 17.55
N HIS A 287 -0.32 -7.84 17.47
CA HIS A 287 -0.21 -7.02 16.26
C HIS A 287 1.24 -6.71 15.89
N PHE A 288 2.03 -6.30 16.87
CA PHE A 288 3.39 -5.80 16.67
C PHE A 288 4.31 -6.80 15.93
N PRO A 289 4.38 -8.11 16.27
CA PRO A 289 5.23 -9.05 15.54
C PRO A 289 4.82 -9.24 14.07
N VAL A 290 3.53 -9.09 13.75
CA VAL A 290 3.03 -9.19 12.36
C VAL A 290 3.41 -7.94 11.58
N ALA A 291 3.29 -6.75 12.18
CA ALA A 291 3.76 -5.50 11.59
C ALA A 291 5.26 -5.55 11.28
N ILE A 292 6.08 -6.01 12.23
CA ILE A 292 7.52 -6.20 12.01
C ILE A 292 7.77 -7.24 10.90
N GLY A 293 7.08 -8.38 10.92
CA GLY A 293 7.23 -9.42 9.90
C GLY A 293 6.96 -8.93 8.47
N MET A 294 5.85 -8.22 8.26
CA MET A 294 5.52 -7.63 6.95
C MET A 294 6.49 -6.52 6.56
N SER A 295 6.99 -5.76 7.53
CA SER A 295 7.99 -4.70 7.29
C SER A 295 9.35 -5.28 6.88
N VAL A 296 9.78 -6.38 7.51
CA VAL A 296 10.98 -7.13 7.10
C VAL A 296 10.80 -7.70 5.70
N GLN A 297 9.64 -8.30 5.38
CA GLN A 297 9.35 -8.75 4.01
C GLN A 297 9.46 -7.61 3.01
N THR A 298 8.92 -6.43 3.36
CA THR A 298 8.98 -5.23 2.51
C THR A 298 10.41 -4.75 2.30
N LEU A 299 11.23 -4.73 3.36
CA LEU A 299 12.64 -4.38 3.25
C LEU A 299 13.40 -5.37 2.35
N VAL A 300 13.16 -6.67 2.51
CA VAL A 300 13.79 -7.71 1.69
C VAL A 300 13.43 -7.54 0.21
N VAL A 301 12.14 -7.38 -0.13
CA VAL A 301 11.76 -7.16 -1.54
C VAL A 301 12.26 -5.82 -2.07
N GLY A 302 12.39 -4.79 -1.22
CA GLY A 302 13.03 -3.52 -1.56
C GLY A 302 14.50 -3.68 -1.93
N LEU A 303 15.26 -4.43 -1.14
CA LEU A 303 16.66 -4.76 -1.43
C LEU A 303 16.78 -5.61 -2.69
N LEU A 304 15.91 -6.60 -2.88
CA LEU A 304 15.86 -7.40 -4.11
C LEU A 304 15.55 -6.52 -5.32
N ALA A 305 14.59 -5.60 -5.22
CA ALA A 305 14.27 -4.67 -6.30
C ALA A 305 15.48 -3.81 -6.67
N ILE A 306 16.30 -3.38 -5.70
CA ILE A 306 17.57 -2.69 -5.98
C ILE A 306 18.55 -3.65 -6.66
N VAL A 307 18.82 -4.83 -6.10
CA VAL A 307 19.82 -5.77 -6.64
C VAL A 307 19.49 -6.19 -8.09
N PHE A 308 18.22 -6.46 -8.40
CA PHE A 308 17.75 -6.97 -9.68
C PHE A 308 17.24 -5.87 -10.63
N ARG A 309 17.62 -4.60 -10.42
CA ARG A 309 17.19 -3.46 -11.25
C ARG A 309 17.91 -3.32 -12.59
N SER A 310 18.82 -4.21 -12.96
CA SER A 310 19.75 -3.98 -14.07
C SER A 310 19.14 -4.24 -15.45
N SER A 311 18.13 -5.10 -15.54
CA SER A 311 17.48 -5.46 -16.80
C SER A 311 16.03 -5.93 -16.58
N ALA A 312 15.24 -6.05 -17.65
CA ALA A 312 13.87 -6.53 -17.56
C ALA A 312 13.81 -8.01 -17.15
N THR A 313 14.70 -8.85 -17.70
CA THR A 313 14.75 -10.26 -17.32
C THR A 313 15.12 -10.43 -15.85
N SER A 314 16.13 -9.70 -15.36
CA SER A 314 16.54 -9.80 -13.95
C SER A 314 15.44 -9.34 -12.99
N ALA A 315 14.78 -8.21 -13.29
CA ALA A 315 13.65 -7.71 -12.52
C ALA A 315 12.45 -8.69 -12.54
N PHE A 316 12.13 -9.25 -13.71
CA PHE A 316 11.09 -10.27 -13.86
C PHE A 316 11.39 -11.53 -13.04
N LEU A 317 12.62 -12.04 -13.09
CA LEU A 317 13.01 -13.24 -12.33
C LEU A 317 12.91 -13.01 -10.82
N ALA A 318 13.32 -11.84 -10.32
CA ALA A 318 13.16 -11.48 -8.92
C ALA A 318 11.68 -11.43 -8.50
N PHE A 319 10.84 -10.80 -9.33
CA PHE A 319 9.39 -10.78 -9.14
C PHE A 319 8.80 -12.20 -9.14
N ALA A 320 9.13 -13.02 -10.14
CA ALA A 320 8.62 -14.39 -10.27
C ALA A 320 9.06 -15.28 -9.09
N ALA A 321 10.31 -15.15 -8.63
CA ALA A 321 10.82 -15.86 -7.46
C ALA A 321 10.07 -15.45 -6.18
N ALA A 322 9.87 -14.15 -5.96
CA ALA A 322 9.12 -13.64 -4.81
C ALA A 322 7.65 -14.11 -4.83
N ALA A 323 7.00 -14.04 -6.00
CA ALA A 323 5.63 -14.52 -6.18
C ALA A 323 5.51 -16.04 -5.92
N SER A 324 6.45 -16.83 -6.45
CA SER A 324 6.52 -18.28 -6.22
C SER A 324 6.71 -18.61 -4.76
N PHE A 325 7.62 -17.91 -4.07
CA PHE A 325 7.84 -18.06 -2.64
C PHE A 325 6.56 -17.72 -1.84
N ALA A 326 5.88 -16.63 -2.16
CA ALA A 326 4.64 -16.24 -1.51
C ALA A 326 3.53 -17.29 -1.70
N ILE A 327 3.41 -17.87 -2.89
CA ILE A 327 2.48 -18.99 -3.18
C ILE A 327 2.80 -20.20 -2.29
N LEU A 328 4.07 -20.60 -2.21
CA LEU A 328 4.50 -21.74 -1.39
C LEU A 328 4.20 -21.52 0.09
N VAL A 329 4.50 -20.32 0.61
CA VAL A 329 4.17 -19.94 1.98
C VAL A 329 2.67 -20.00 2.21
N HIS A 330 1.85 -19.46 1.30
CA HIS A 330 0.40 -19.47 1.42
C HIS A 330 -0.17 -20.90 1.45
N ILE A 331 0.28 -21.77 0.54
CA ILE A 331 -0.14 -23.18 0.51
C ILE A 331 0.24 -23.88 1.83
N ARG A 332 1.47 -23.68 2.31
CA ARG A 332 1.96 -24.30 3.55
C ARG A 332 1.16 -23.84 4.78
N VAL A 333 0.90 -22.54 4.91
CA VAL A 333 0.12 -21.98 6.03
C VAL A 333 -1.33 -22.47 6.00
N ARG A 334 -1.98 -22.48 4.82
CA ARG A 334 -3.35 -23.00 4.68
C ARG A 334 -3.44 -24.49 4.96
N GLY A 335 -2.41 -25.27 4.58
CA GLY A 335 -2.31 -26.69 4.91
C GLY A 335 -2.26 -26.93 6.42
N GLN A 336 -1.45 -26.16 7.14
CA GLN A 336 -1.36 -26.23 8.61
C GLN A 336 -2.69 -25.84 9.29
N ALA A 337 -3.38 -24.82 8.78
CA ALA A 337 -4.66 -24.39 9.32
C ALA A 337 -5.72 -25.51 9.22
N LYS A 338 -5.83 -26.16 8.05
CA LYS A 338 -6.75 -27.30 7.84
C LYS A 338 -6.43 -28.48 8.76
N ALA A 339 -5.14 -28.80 8.92
CA ALA A 339 -4.70 -29.89 9.80
C ALA A 339 -5.06 -29.62 11.27
N ALA A 340 -4.87 -28.40 11.77
CA ALA A 340 -5.21 -28.03 13.14
C ALA A 340 -6.72 -28.22 13.43
N THR A 341 -7.59 -27.72 12.53
CA THR A 341 -9.05 -27.87 12.68
C THR A 341 -9.49 -29.34 12.63
N ALA A 342 -8.86 -30.16 11.79
CA ALA A 342 -9.15 -31.59 11.74
C ALA A 342 -8.79 -32.31 13.05
N THR A 343 -7.65 -31.97 13.65
CA THR A 343 -7.22 -32.52 14.95
C THR A 343 -8.15 -32.09 16.09
N GLU A 344 -8.56 -30.82 16.14
CA GLU A 344 -9.53 -30.34 17.14
C GLU A 344 -10.89 -31.03 16.99
N THR A 345 -11.36 -31.22 15.76
CA THR A 345 -12.62 -31.94 15.49
C THR A 345 -12.51 -33.42 15.86
N ALA A 346 -11.34 -34.03 15.66
CA ALA A 346 -11.09 -35.41 16.07
C ALA A 346 -11.10 -35.55 17.60
N LYS A 347 -10.41 -34.67 18.33
CA LYS A 347 -10.41 -34.63 19.81
C LYS A 347 -11.81 -34.42 20.38
N ALA A 348 -12.57 -33.48 19.82
CA ALA A 348 -13.96 -33.23 20.22
C ALA A 348 -14.88 -34.45 20.00
N LYS A 349 -14.55 -35.35 19.06
CA LYS A 349 -15.29 -36.60 18.82
C LYS A 349 -14.81 -37.76 19.69
N THR A 350 -13.56 -37.77 20.14
CA THR A 350 -13.00 -38.84 20.98
C THR A 350 -13.17 -38.59 22.47
N GLY A 351 -13.58 -37.38 22.88
CA GLY A 351 -13.86 -37.05 24.28
C GLY A 351 -12.60 -36.88 25.15
N GLU A 352 -11.44 -36.66 24.52
CA GLU A 352 -10.16 -36.33 25.19
C GLU A 352 -9.98 -34.82 25.42
#